data_AF-A0A382CHZ7-F1
#
_entry.id   AF-A0A382CHZ7-F1
#
_cell.length_a   1.000
_cell.length_b   1.000
_cell.length_c   1.000
_cell.angle_alpha   90.00
_cell.angle_beta   90.00
_cell.angle_gamma   90.00
#
_symmetry.space_group_name_H-M   'P 1'
#
loop_
_entity.id
_entity.type
_entity.pdbx_description
1 polymer ?
#
loop_
_entity_poly.entity_id
_entity_poly.type
_entity_poly.pdbx_seq_one_letter_code
_entity_poly.pdbx_strand_id
1 'polypeptide(L)'
;KGIGNLLAEGTKFGSSIVEKGSSDFAMHVKGLEMPGYEPRTLKTMALALAVSTRGACHNRSSAYEYDFSSVTDRFKADAEKGALVAKGEDYSAVMDSMIWCKFVRKVFSDFYKESSEILATVTGWDIDAEELEACGERINNLKKMFNMREGWIRRDDTLPHRVLSESLEDGNSLSEEELNLMIESYYKARHWNEDGTIPFGTLKRLNLEQAPEVVIS
;
A
#
# COMPACT_ATOMS: atom_id res chain seq x y z
N LYS A 1 14.98 -8.85 -28.50
CA LYS A 1 15.43 -8.15 -29.73
C LYS A 1 14.23 -7.50 -30.42
N GLY A 2 14.43 -6.45 -31.22
CA GLY A 2 13.33 -5.70 -31.85
C GLY A 2 12.42 -5.04 -30.82
N ILE A 3 11.11 -4.97 -31.09
CA ILE A 3 10.13 -4.38 -30.17
C ILE A 3 10.12 -5.04 -28.79
N GLY A 4 10.44 -6.33 -28.70
CA GLY A 4 10.55 -7.03 -27.42
C GLY A 4 11.64 -6.48 -26.49
N ASN A 5 12.65 -5.77 -27.02
CA ASN A 5 13.64 -5.10 -26.17
C ASN A 5 13.04 -3.92 -25.42
N LEU A 6 12.15 -3.16 -26.08
CA LEU A 6 11.42 -2.06 -25.48
C LEU A 6 10.40 -2.58 -24.45
N LEU A 7 9.63 -3.61 -24.82
CA LEU A 7 8.58 -4.17 -23.96
C LEU A 7 9.13 -4.83 -22.69
N ALA A 8 10.39 -5.27 -22.70
CA ALA A 8 11.05 -5.87 -21.54
C ALA A 8 11.36 -4.85 -20.41
N GLU A 9 11.40 -3.55 -20.70
CA GLU A 9 11.70 -2.50 -19.72
C GLU A 9 10.49 -2.12 -18.83
N GLY A 10 9.32 -2.71 -19.09
CA GLY A 10 8.07 -2.38 -18.39
C GLY A 10 7.40 -1.11 -18.92
N THR A 11 6.18 -0.85 -18.46
CA THR A 11 5.32 0.21 -19.04
C THR A 11 5.82 1.62 -18.74
N LYS A 12 6.40 1.84 -17.55
CA LYS A 12 6.96 3.14 -17.16
C LYS A 12 8.07 3.59 -18.10
N PHE A 13 9.11 2.78 -18.25
CA PHE A 13 10.24 3.12 -19.13
C PHE A 13 9.87 2.97 -20.61
N GLY A 14 9.05 1.98 -20.95
CA GLY A 14 8.56 1.80 -22.31
C GLY A 14 7.85 3.04 -22.84
N SER A 15 6.95 3.64 -22.04
CA SER A 15 6.24 4.86 -22.42
C SER A 15 7.14 6.10 -22.52
N SER A 16 8.16 6.23 -21.67
CA SER A 16 9.11 7.35 -21.79
C SER A 16 9.96 7.27 -23.06
N ILE A 17 10.19 6.06 -23.60
CA ILE A 17 10.93 5.87 -24.86
C ILE A 17 10.02 6.05 -26.08
N VAL A 18 8.77 5.56 -26.00
CA VAL A 18 7.78 5.69 -27.09
C VAL A 18 7.32 7.14 -27.25
N GLU A 19 7.22 7.88 -26.14
CA GLU A 19 6.72 9.25 -26.07
C GLU A 19 5.30 9.37 -26.66
N LYS A 20 4.99 10.48 -27.33
CA LYS A 20 3.72 10.69 -28.08
C LYS A 20 2.45 10.48 -27.25
N GLY A 21 2.49 10.88 -25.98
CA GLY A 21 1.36 10.71 -25.06
C GLY A 21 1.15 9.26 -24.58
N SER A 22 2.09 8.34 -24.86
CA SER A 22 1.96 6.94 -24.39
C SER A 22 1.98 6.80 -22.87
N SER A 23 2.45 7.80 -22.12
CA SER A 23 2.35 7.88 -20.66
C SER A 23 0.90 7.81 -20.17
N ASP A 24 -0.05 8.31 -20.94
CA ASP A 24 -1.48 8.31 -20.59
C ASP A 24 -2.08 6.89 -20.59
N PHE A 25 -1.36 5.94 -21.20
CA PHE A 25 -1.72 4.53 -21.28
C PHE A 25 -0.81 3.64 -20.41
N ALA A 26 0.23 4.20 -19.78
CA ALA A 26 1.16 3.49 -18.92
C ALA A 26 0.60 3.38 -17.50
N MET A 27 -0.27 2.40 -17.29
CA MET A 27 -0.98 2.19 -16.02
C MET A 27 -0.04 1.59 -14.96
N HIS A 28 0.68 2.44 -14.23
CA HIS A 28 1.58 2.01 -13.15
C HIS A 28 1.54 2.97 -11.95
N VAL A 29 1.92 2.48 -10.77
CA VAL A 29 2.28 3.34 -9.62
C VAL A 29 3.70 3.00 -9.20
N LYS A 30 4.57 4.01 -9.09
CA LYS A 30 6.00 3.86 -8.77
C LYS A 30 6.75 2.86 -9.68
N GLY A 31 6.27 2.69 -10.92
CA GLY A 31 6.88 1.79 -11.91
C GLY A 31 6.37 0.36 -11.91
N LEU A 32 5.49 -0.03 -10.96
CA LEU A 32 4.82 -1.33 -11.00
C LEU A 32 3.44 -1.19 -11.66
N GLU A 33 3.15 -2.07 -12.63
CA GLU A 33 1.89 -2.11 -13.36
C GLU A 33 0.67 -2.29 -12.44
N MET A 34 -0.43 -1.63 -12.80
CA MET A 34 -1.70 -1.72 -12.10
C MET A 34 -2.28 -3.15 -12.15
N PRO A 35 -2.83 -3.67 -11.04
CA PRO A 35 -3.52 -4.96 -11.04
C PRO A 35 -4.93 -4.83 -11.62
N GLY A 36 -5.61 -5.96 -11.82
CA GLY A 36 -6.98 -6.02 -12.37
C GLY A 36 -8.09 -5.56 -11.42
N TYR A 37 -7.96 -4.37 -10.83
CA TYR A 37 -8.98 -3.71 -10.01
C TYR A 37 -9.19 -2.28 -10.51
N GLU A 38 -10.44 -1.86 -10.66
CA GLU A 38 -10.81 -0.53 -11.16
C GLU A 38 -10.90 0.49 -9.99
N PRO A 39 -9.91 1.38 -9.82
CA PRO A 39 -9.82 2.26 -8.64
C PRO A 39 -10.97 3.27 -8.54
N ARG A 40 -11.60 3.64 -9.67
CA ARG A 40 -12.71 4.59 -9.68
C ARG A 40 -13.98 4.05 -9.02
N THR A 41 -14.08 2.73 -8.84
CA THR A 41 -15.21 2.06 -8.16
C THR A 41 -14.83 1.34 -6.87
N LEU A 42 -13.53 1.28 -6.54
CA LEU A 42 -12.98 0.61 -5.38
C LEU A 42 -12.04 1.57 -4.65
N LYS A 43 -12.60 2.52 -3.90
CA LYS A 43 -11.87 3.67 -3.34
C LYS A 43 -10.85 3.26 -2.27
N THR A 44 -11.12 2.22 -1.49
CA THR A 44 -10.15 1.69 -0.51
C THR A 44 -8.96 1.07 -1.24
N MET A 45 -9.24 0.32 -2.31
CA MET A 45 -8.22 -0.27 -3.19
C MET A 45 -7.44 0.80 -3.95
N ALA A 46 -8.08 1.89 -4.38
CA ALA A 46 -7.43 3.04 -5.02
C ALA A 46 -6.35 3.66 -4.12
N LEU A 47 -6.69 3.94 -2.87
CA LEU A 47 -5.75 4.42 -1.87
C LEU A 47 -4.59 3.44 -1.69
N ALA A 48 -4.87 2.15 -1.52
CA ALA A 48 -3.84 1.14 -1.34
C ALA A 48 -2.85 1.06 -2.51
N LEU A 49 -3.30 1.21 -3.76
CA LEU A 49 -2.41 1.23 -4.92
C LEU A 49 -1.50 2.46 -4.92
N ALA A 50 -2.03 3.62 -4.54
CA ALA A 50 -1.28 4.86 -4.49
C ALA A 50 -0.15 4.81 -3.46
N VAL A 51 -0.41 4.30 -2.25
CA VAL A 51 0.53 4.37 -1.11
C VAL A 51 1.39 3.13 -0.91
N SER A 52 1.19 2.06 -1.69
CA SER A 52 1.88 0.79 -1.46
C SER A 52 3.39 0.91 -1.61
N THR A 53 4.11 0.23 -0.71
CA THR A 53 5.57 0.28 -0.65
C THR A 53 6.34 -0.37 -1.80
N ARG A 54 5.64 -1.05 -2.70
CA ARG A 54 6.23 -1.72 -3.87
C ARG A 54 5.67 -1.18 -5.19
N GLY A 55 4.86 -0.12 -5.16
CA GLY A 55 4.04 0.29 -6.30
C GLY A 55 2.71 -0.45 -6.36
N ALA A 56 1.96 -0.31 -7.47
CA ALA A 56 0.56 -0.73 -7.59
C ALA A 56 0.34 -2.23 -7.32
N CYS A 57 0.06 -2.61 -6.07
CA CYS A 57 -0.08 -4.00 -5.68
C CYS A 57 -1.25 -4.25 -4.74
N HIS A 58 -2.27 -4.95 -5.26
CA HIS A 58 -3.44 -5.39 -4.50
C HIS A 58 -3.11 -6.31 -3.33
N ASN A 59 -2.02 -7.07 -3.46
CA ASN A 59 -1.67 -8.10 -2.48
C ASN A 59 -1.01 -7.52 -1.23
N ARG A 60 -0.63 -6.23 -1.17
CA ARG A 60 0.04 -5.66 0.00
C ARG A 60 -0.91 -5.20 1.10
N SER A 61 -2.17 -4.92 0.78
CA SER A 61 -3.20 -4.56 1.75
C SER A 61 -4.43 -5.46 1.69
N SER A 62 -4.67 -6.12 0.55
CA SER A 62 -5.97 -6.76 0.23
C SER A 62 -7.17 -5.80 0.37
N ALA A 63 -6.96 -4.50 0.18
CA ALA A 63 -7.97 -3.46 0.44
C ALA A 63 -9.29 -3.64 -0.34
N TYR A 64 -9.25 -4.32 -1.49
CA TYR A 64 -10.45 -4.71 -2.24
C TYR A 64 -11.43 -5.56 -1.40
N GLU A 65 -10.97 -6.28 -0.37
CA GLU A 65 -11.87 -7.02 0.52
C GLU A 65 -12.78 -6.10 1.31
N TYR A 66 -12.30 -4.93 1.72
CA TYR A 66 -13.14 -3.92 2.37
C TYR A 66 -14.17 -3.37 1.39
N ASP A 67 -13.75 -3.07 0.14
CA ASP A 67 -14.64 -2.57 -0.90
C ASP A 67 -15.73 -3.59 -1.33
N PHE A 68 -15.49 -4.90 -1.17
CA PHE A 68 -16.51 -5.93 -1.42
C PHE A 68 -17.31 -6.32 -0.17
N SER A 69 -16.99 -5.75 0.99
CA SER A 69 -17.70 -5.99 2.24
C SER A 69 -18.75 -4.92 2.51
N SER A 70 -19.52 -5.10 3.58
CA SER A 70 -20.43 -4.07 4.10
C SER A 70 -19.75 -3.04 5.02
N VAL A 71 -18.41 -3.13 5.21
CA VAL A 71 -17.67 -2.27 6.15
C VAL A 71 -17.58 -0.83 5.66
N THR A 72 -17.55 -0.62 4.34
CA THR A 72 -17.38 0.71 3.76
C THR A 72 -18.06 0.81 2.40
N ASP A 73 -18.48 2.01 2.03
CA ASP A 73 -18.98 2.27 0.68
C ASP A 73 -17.80 2.34 -0.30
N ARG A 74 -17.73 1.36 -1.19
CA ARG A 74 -16.65 1.26 -2.19
C ARG A 74 -16.57 2.42 -3.17
N PHE A 75 -17.68 3.14 -3.38
CA PHE A 75 -17.74 4.26 -4.33
C PHE A 75 -17.37 5.60 -3.69
N LYS A 76 -17.37 5.66 -2.36
CA LYS A 76 -17.13 6.90 -1.62
C LYS A 76 -15.66 7.07 -1.28
N ALA A 77 -15.08 8.20 -1.67
CA ALA A 77 -13.77 8.64 -1.19
C ALA A 77 -13.95 9.41 0.12
N ASP A 78 -13.40 8.91 1.23
CA ASP A 78 -13.46 9.57 2.52
C ASP A 78 -12.28 9.20 3.42
N ALA A 79 -12.23 9.81 4.61
CA ALA A 79 -11.12 9.62 5.54
C ALA A 79 -11.13 8.24 6.24
N GLU A 80 -12.20 7.45 6.15
CA GLU A 80 -12.24 6.13 6.78
C GLU A 80 -11.32 5.14 6.07
N LYS A 81 -11.03 5.39 4.78
CA LYS A 81 -10.17 4.55 3.94
C LYS A 81 -8.75 4.41 4.49
N GLY A 82 -8.22 5.47 5.09
CA GLY A 82 -6.85 5.52 5.61
C GLY A 82 -6.55 4.41 6.61
N ALA A 83 -7.38 4.30 7.65
CA ALA A 83 -7.21 3.29 8.70
C ALA A 83 -7.41 1.86 8.18
N LEU A 84 -8.34 1.65 7.25
CA LEU A 84 -8.58 0.34 6.63
C LEU A 84 -7.35 -0.13 5.84
N VAL A 85 -6.76 0.75 5.02
CA VAL A 85 -5.57 0.40 4.23
C VAL A 85 -4.36 0.14 5.14
N ALA A 86 -4.12 0.99 6.14
CA ALA A 86 -3.02 0.81 7.09
C ALA A 86 -3.11 -0.55 7.82
N LYS A 87 -4.29 -0.87 8.36
CA LYS A 87 -4.55 -2.15 9.03
C LYS A 87 -4.38 -3.34 8.09
N GLY A 88 -4.92 -3.26 6.87
CA GLY A 88 -4.80 -4.33 5.88
C GLY A 88 -3.35 -4.60 5.45
N GLU A 89 -2.53 -3.54 5.36
CA GLU A 89 -1.10 -3.66 5.09
C GLU A 89 -0.33 -4.30 6.24
N ASP A 90 -0.66 -3.97 7.49
CA ASP A 90 0.00 -4.54 8.68
C ASP A 90 -0.32 -6.02 8.83
N TYR A 91 -1.60 -6.36 8.70
CA TYR A 91 -2.07 -7.74 8.63
C TYR A 91 -1.35 -8.53 7.52
N SER A 92 -1.29 -7.97 6.32
CA SER A 92 -0.63 -8.60 5.18
C SER A 92 0.88 -8.76 5.39
N ALA A 93 1.53 -7.82 6.08
CA ALA A 93 2.96 -7.89 6.39
C ALA A 93 3.27 -9.04 7.37
N VAL A 94 2.39 -9.27 8.36
CA VAL A 94 2.51 -10.41 9.28
C VAL A 94 2.29 -11.72 8.52
N MET A 95 1.22 -11.84 7.71
CA MET A 95 1.00 -13.03 6.88
C MET A 95 2.20 -13.35 5.99
N ASP A 96 2.74 -12.34 5.30
CA ASP A 96 3.89 -12.51 4.41
C ASP A 96 5.15 -12.95 5.18
N SER A 97 5.34 -12.47 6.42
CA SER A 97 6.49 -12.82 7.25
C SER A 97 6.38 -14.22 7.85
N MET A 98 5.16 -14.65 8.17
CA MET A 98 4.85 -16.03 8.58
C MET A 98 4.81 -17.01 7.40
N ILE A 99 4.93 -16.50 6.17
CA ILE A 99 4.84 -17.27 4.92
C ILE A 99 3.46 -17.96 4.78
N TRP A 100 2.42 -17.34 5.36
CA TRP A 100 1.06 -17.80 5.17
C TRP A 100 0.55 -17.43 3.78
N CYS A 101 0.00 -18.41 3.07
CA CYS A 101 -0.69 -18.15 1.81
C CYS A 101 -1.86 -17.20 2.06
N LYS A 102 -1.95 -16.10 1.31
CA LYS A 102 -3.04 -15.12 1.48
C LYS A 102 -4.44 -15.69 1.21
N PHE A 103 -4.56 -16.85 0.57
CA PHE A 103 -5.85 -17.52 0.42
C PHE A 103 -6.36 -18.18 1.71
N VAL A 104 -5.52 -18.36 2.73
CA VAL A 104 -5.96 -18.89 4.04
C VAL A 104 -6.34 -17.80 5.05
N ARG A 105 -6.33 -16.52 4.65
CA ARG A 105 -6.61 -15.38 5.57
C ARG A 105 -7.96 -15.40 6.27
N LYS A 106 -8.97 -16.08 5.68
CA LYS A 106 -10.31 -16.26 6.27
C LYS A 106 -10.51 -17.63 6.95
N VAL A 107 -9.45 -18.41 7.10
CA VAL A 107 -9.49 -19.72 7.78
C VAL A 107 -9.31 -19.56 9.28
N PHE A 108 -8.48 -18.61 9.71
CA PHE A 108 -8.23 -18.32 11.13
C PHE A 108 -9.47 -17.69 11.79
N SER A 109 -9.74 -18.10 13.02
CA SER A 109 -10.75 -17.46 13.88
C SER A 109 -10.17 -16.20 14.53
N ASP A 110 -8.93 -16.31 15.01
CA ASP A 110 -8.09 -15.21 15.49
C ASP A 110 -6.69 -15.37 14.91
N PHE A 111 -6.45 -14.65 13.80
CA PHE A 111 -5.21 -14.78 13.05
C PHE A 111 -3.95 -14.53 13.89
N TYR A 112 -3.94 -13.49 14.73
CA TYR A 112 -2.73 -13.11 15.46
C TYR A 112 -2.46 -14.07 16.60
N LYS A 113 -3.50 -14.49 17.34
CA LYS A 113 -3.36 -15.48 18.41
C LYS A 113 -2.94 -16.84 17.86
N GLU A 114 -3.62 -17.34 16.84
CA GLU A 114 -3.28 -18.64 16.25
C GLU A 114 -1.88 -18.61 15.62
N SER A 115 -1.50 -17.50 14.97
CA SER A 115 -0.16 -17.36 14.38
C SER A 115 0.96 -17.24 15.42
N SER A 116 0.75 -16.53 16.53
CA SER A 116 1.75 -16.42 17.59
C SER A 116 1.95 -17.75 18.31
N GLU A 117 0.88 -18.48 18.62
CA GLU A 117 0.94 -19.84 19.17
C GLU A 117 1.72 -20.80 18.26
N ILE A 118 1.47 -20.74 16.94
CA ILE A 118 2.22 -21.55 15.96
C ILE A 118 3.70 -21.13 15.93
N LEU A 119 4.01 -19.83 15.88
CA LEU A 119 5.39 -19.36 15.83
C LEU A 119 6.18 -19.80 17.07
N ALA A 120 5.58 -19.63 18.26
CA ALA A 120 6.16 -20.06 19.52
C ALA A 120 6.39 -21.57 19.56
N THR A 121 5.40 -22.36 19.12
CA THR A 121 5.50 -23.83 19.08
C THR A 121 6.62 -24.32 18.15
N VAL A 122 6.78 -23.69 16.99
CA VAL A 122 7.74 -24.13 15.97
C VAL A 122 9.16 -23.67 16.29
N THR A 123 9.32 -22.45 16.81
CA THR A 123 10.63 -21.79 16.94
C THR A 123 11.13 -21.68 18.37
N GLY A 124 10.25 -21.81 19.37
CA GLY A 124 10.54 -21.48 20.76
C GLY A 124 10.59 -19.97 21.03
N TRP A 125 10.23 -19.13 20.06
CA TRP A 125 10.15 -17.68 20.26
C TRP A 125 8.94 -17.34 21.13
N ASP A 126 9.20 -16.84 22.33
CA ASP A 126 8.18 -16.27 23.22
C ASP A 126 7.70 -14.93 22.66
N ILE A 127 6.62 -14.97 21.87
CA ILE A 127 5.94 -13.81 21.28
C ILE A 127 4.44 -13.99 21.47
N ASP A 128 3.74 -12.91 21.78
CA ASP A 128 2.28 -12.92 21.88
C ASP A 128 1.59 -12.33 20.63
N ALA A 129 0.26 -12.32 20.64
CA ALA A 129 -0.54 -11.82 19.53
C ALA A 129 -0.39 -10.31 19.32
N GLU A 130 -0.26 -9.53 20.38
CA GLU A 130 -0.17 -8.07 20.34
C GLU A 130 1.20 -7.65 19.78
N GLU A 131 2.27 -8.32 20.24
CA GLU A 131 3.62 -8.15 19.72
C GLU A 131 3.71 -8.54 18.24
N LEU A 132 3.05 -9.63 17.84
CA LEU A 132 3.01 -10.06 16.44
C LEU A 132 2.24 -9.08 15.56
N GLU A 133 1.11 -8.54 16.00
CA GLU A 133 0.38 -7.48 15.29
C GLU A 133 1.24 -6.23 15.14
N ALA A 134 1.91 -5.78 16.21
CA ALA A 134 2.80 -4.63 16.19
C ALA A 134 3.99 -4.79 15.21
N CYS A 135 4.40 -6.03 14.91
CA CYS A 135 5.42 -6.29 13.89
C CYS A 135 4.95 -5.87 12.49
N GLY A 136 3.66 -5.97 12.17
CA GLY A 136 3.10 -5.52 10.90
C GLY A 136 3.37 -4.03 10.64
N GLU A 137 3.02 -3.19 11.62
CA GLU A 137 3.24 -1.75 11.56
C GLU A 137 4.73 -1.41 11.44
N ARG A 138 5.58 -2.08 12.24
CA ARG A 138 7.04 -1.91 12.20
C ARG A 138 7.61 -2.23 10.83
N ILE A 139 7.18 -3.35 10.22
CA ILE A 139 7.65 -3.79 8.90
C ILE A 139 7.26 -2.78 7.82
N ASN A 140 6.03 -2.26 7.83
CA ASN A 140 5.59 -1.30 6.81
C ASN A 140 6.29 0.06 6.96
N ASN A 141 6.54 0.52 8.19
CA ASN A 141 7.37 1.70 8.42
C ASN A 141 8.81 1.46 7.95
N LEU A 142 9.43 0.32 8.25
CA LEU A 142 10.78 0.00 7.78
C LEU A 142 10.87 0.00 6.24
N LYS A 143 9.87 -0.55 5.53
CA LYS A 143 9.80 -0.47 4.06
C LYS A 143 9.69 0.98 3.57
N LYS A 144 8.87 1.80 4.23
CA LYS A 144 8.75 3.24 3.91
C LYS A 144 10.08 3.97 4.14
N MET A 145 10.76 3.72 5.25
CA MET A 145 12.08 4.29 5.54
C MET A 145 13.10 3.94 4.44
N PHE A 146 13.15 2.66 4.04
CA PHE A 146 14.01 2.23 2.94
C PHE A 146 13.71 3.03 1.67
N ASN A 147 12.44 3.14 1.28
CA ASN A 147 12.13 3.83 0.04
C ASN A 147 12.29 5.36 0.12
N MET A 148 12.07 5.97 1.28
CA MET A 148 12.37 7.39 1.48
C MET A 148 13.86 7.67 1.28
N ARG A 149 14.73 6.79 1.80
CA ARG A 149 16.18 6.84 1.53
C ARG A 149 16.49 6.76 0.03
N GLU A 150 15.71 5.96 -0.71
CA GLU A 150 15.81 5.84 -2.18
C GLU A 150 15.06 6.94 -2.95
N GLY A 151 14.50 7.94 -2.28
CA GLY A 151 13.90 9.13 -2.91
C GLY A 151 12.37 9.15 -3.03
N TRP A 152 11.64 8.26 -2.35
CA TRP A 152 10.17 8.32 -2.31
C TRP A 152 9.70 9.55 -1.51
N ILE A 153 8.97 10.43 -2.17
CA ILE A 153 8.32 11.64 -1.62
C ILE A 153 6.78 11.60 -1.77
N ARG A 154 6.06 12.52 -1.09
CA ARG A 154 4.59 12.65 -1.17
C ARG A 154 4.01 12.55 -2.59
N ARG A 155 4.67 13.16 -3.58
CA ARG A 155 4.20 13.22 -4.97
C ARG A 155 4.12 11.84 -5.63
N ASP A 156 4.92 10.88 -5.16
CA ASP A 156 4.90 9.51 -5.71
C ASP A 156 3.68 8.72 -5.24
N ASP A 157 2.98 9.17 -4.21
CA ASP A 157 1.70 8.63 -3.75
C ASP A 157 0.57 9.22 -4.60
N THR A 158 0.38 8.61 -5.77
CA THR A 158 -0.61 9.01 -6.76
C THR A 158 -1.06 7.81 -7.59
N LEU A 159 -2.01 8.02 -8.50
CA LEU A 159 -2.49 7.06 -9.48
C LEU A 159 -2.23 7.58 -10.90
N PRO A 160 -2.29 6.73 -11.94
CA PRO A 160 -2.13 7.18 -13.32
C PRO A 160 -3.13 8.30 -13.67
N HIS A 161 -2.69 9.28 -14.46
CA HIS A 161 -3.49 10.46 -14.83
C HIS A 161 -4.89 10.07 -15.36
N ARG A 162 -4.98 9.06 -16.24
CA ARG A 162 -6.25 8.53 -16.75
C ARG A 162 -7.24 8.14 -15.65
N VAL A 163 -6.77 7.53 -14.55
CA VAL A 163 -7.64 7.16 -13.42
C VAL A 163 -8.22 8.40 -12.73
N LEU A 164 -7.44 9.47 -12.69
CA LEU A 164 -7.77 10.71 -11.98
C LEU A 164 -8.54 11.73 -12.84
N SER A 165 -8.47 11.60 -14.16
CA SER A 165 -9.04 12.58 -15.10
C SER A 165 -10.24 12.08 -15.89
N GLU A 166 -10.44 10.76 -16.00
CA GLU A 166 -11.50 10.17 -16.83
C GLU A 166 -12.56 9.45 -15.98
N SER A 167 -13.83 9.77 -16.22
CA SER A 167 -14.96 9.00 -15.69
C SER A 167 -15.18 7.70 -16.46
N LEU A 168 -15.74 6.70 -15.78
CA LEU A 168 -16.29 5.50 -16.38
C LEU A 168 -17.63 5.82 -17.08
N GLU A 169 -18.08 4.90 -17.94
CA GLU A 169 -19.36 5.02 -18.67
C GLU A 169 -20.57 5.16 -17.73
N ASP A 170 -20.50 4.57 -16.55
CA ASP A 170 -21.54 4.62 -15.51
C ASP A 170 -21.44 5.89 -14.63
N GLY A 171 -20.52 6.80 -14.95
CA GLY A 171 -20.31 8.07 -14.25
C GLY A 171 -19.37 8.00 -13.04
N ASN A 172 -18.93 6.80 -12.62
CA ASN A 172 -17.97 6.68 -11.53
C ASN A 172 -16.62 7.28 -11.93
N SER A 173 -16.03 8.08 -11.04
CA SER A 173 -14.75 8.77 -11.26
C SER A 173 -13.98 8.81 -9.95
N LEU A 174 -12.71 9.22 -9.99
CA LEU A 174 -11.89 9.51 -8.81
C LEU A 174 -11.11 10.78 -9.11
N SER A 175 -11.27 11.83 -8.32
CA SER A 175 -10.50 13.06 -8.53
C SER A 175 -9.16 13.04 -7.77
N GLU A 176 -8.26 13.95 -8.13
CA GLU A 176 -7.00 14.13 -7.40
C GLU A 176 -7.25 14.61 -5.96
N GLU A 177 -8.24 15.48 -5.75
CA GLU A 177 -8.66 15.96 -4.43
C GLU A 177 -9.21 14.82 -3.56
N GLU A 178 -10.05 13.96 -4.13
CA GLU A 178 -10.57 12.77 -3.45
C GLU A 178 -9.44 11.81 -3.06
N LEU A 179 -8.48 11.57 -3.96
CA LEU A 179 -7.32 10.74 -3.66
C LEU A 179 -6.46 11.37 -2.55
N ASN A 180 -6.21 12.68 -2.61
CA ASN A 180 -5.41 13.39 -1.62
C ASN A 180 -6.04 13.34 -0.23
N LEU A 181 -7.38 13.51 -0.13
CA LEU A 181 -8.13 13.31 1.13
C LEU A 181 -7.88 11.92 1.73
N MET A 182 -7.95 10.87 0.89
CA MET A 182 -7.70 9.50 1.34
C MET A 182 -6.25 9.30 1.77
N ILE A 183 -5.28 9.86 1.05
CA ILE A 183 -3.84 9.76 1.40
C ILE A 183 -3.56 10.47 2.73
N GLU A 184 -4.09 11.66 2.95
CA GLU A 184 -3.95 12.38 4.23
C GLU A 184 -4.51 11.55 5.39
N SER A 185 -5.66 10.90 5.20
CA SER A 185 -6.22 10.01 6.22
C SER A 185 -5.34 8.79 6.48
N TYR A 186 -4.69 8.25 5.45
CA TYR A 186 -3.73 7.15 5.57
C TYR A 186 -2.48 7.57 6.33
N TYR A 187 -1.93 8.75 6.06
CA TYR A 187 -0.78 9.28 6.80
C TYR A 187 -1.11 9.52 8.26
N LYS A 188 -2.30 10.06 8.56
CA LYS A 188 -2.78 10.19 9.94
C LYS A 188 -2.87 8.82 10.63
N ALA A 189 -3.44 7.82 9.96
CA ALA A 189 -3.53 6.45 10.48
C ALA A 189 -2.14 5.78 10.67
N ARG A 190 -1.15 6.16 9.87
CA ARG A 190 0.25 5.72 9.98
C ARG A 190 1.09 6.51 10.98
N HIS A 191 0.55 7.59 11.55
CA HIS A 191 1.30 8.55 12.34
C HIS A 191 2.50 9.14 11.58
N TRP A 192 2.29 9.47 10.30
CA TRP A 192 3.24 10.14 9.42
C TRP A 192 2.93 11.64 9.32
N ASN A 193 3.91 12.41 8.89
CA ASN A 193 3.75 13.83 8.56
C ASN A 193 2.97 13.99 7.23
N GLU A 194 2.44 15.19 6.97
CA GLU A 194 1.66 15.49 5.76
C GLU A 194 2.48 15.35 4.46
N ASP A 195 3.80 15.52 4.54
CA ASP A 195 4.74 15.30 3.44
C ASP A 195 5.12 13.82 3.23
N GLY A 196 4.53 12.92 4.04
CA GLY A 196 4.76 11.49 3.99
C GLY A 196 6.04 11.01 4.66
N THR A 197 6.74 11.88 5.40
CA THR A 197 7.88 11.51 6.24
C THR A 197 7.42 10.88 7.56
N ILE A 198 8.30 10.10 8.20
CA ILE A 198 7.98 9.41 9.46
C ILE A 198 8.58 10.23 10.61
N PRO A 199 7.77 10.78 11.53
CA PRO A 199 8.28 11.56 12.65
C PRO A 199 9.06 10.67 13.63
N PHE A 200 10.06 11.25 14.29
CA PHE A 200 10.92 10.54 15.25
C PHE A 200 10.14 9.84 16.37
N GLY A 201 9.02 10.42 16.83
CA GLY A 201 8.15 9.79 17.83
C GLY A 201 7.58 8.44 17.38
N THR A 202 7.21 8.32 16.10
CA THR A 202 6.74 7.06 15.50
C THR A 202 7.89 6.06 15.38
N LEU A 203 9.09 6.50 14.95
CA LEU A 203 10.27 5.63 14.88
C LEU A 203 10.63 5.04 16.25
N LYS A 204 10.67 5.88 17.28
CA LYS A 204 10.96 5.46 18.66
C LYS A 204 9.90 4.50 19.20
N ARG A 205 8.60 4.75 18.95
CA ARG A 205 7.52 3.85 19.37
C ARG A 205 7.65 2.47 18.72
N LEU A 206 8.19 2.41 17.50
CA LEU A 206 8.35 1.18 16.73
C LEU A 206 9.72 0.51 16.90
N ASN A 207 10.62 1.06 17.73
CA ASN A 207 12.01 0.62 17.88
C ASN A 207 12.81 0.63 16.56
N LEU A 208 12.66 1.71 15.77
CA LEU A 208 13.29 1.91 14.46
C LEU A 208 14.32 3.05 14.43
N GLU A 209 14.67 3.63 15.59
CA GLU A 209 15.56 4.78 15.71
C GLU A 209 17.01 4.54 15.28
N GLN A 210 17.44 3.28 15.16
CA GLN A 210 18.80 2.93 14.73
C GLN A 210 18.97 2.90 13.20
N ALA A 211 17.89 3.06 12.43
CA ALA A 211 17.98 3.16 10.99
C ALA A 211 18.61 4.52 10.60
N PRO A 212 19.50 4.55 9.58
CA PRO A 212 20.39 5.69 9.30
C PRO A 212 19.66 7.04 9.14
N GLU A 213 20.33 8.12 9.55
CA GLU A 213 19.86 9.53 9.66
C GLU A 213 19.15 10.14 8.42
N VAL A 214 19.06 9.43 7.30
CA VAL A 214 18.45 9.90 6.04
C VAL A 214 16.91 10.07 6.16
N VAL A 215 16.31 9.71 7.29
CA VAL A 215 14.85 9.53 7.42
C VAL A 215 14.21 10.42 8.52
N ILE A 216 14.99 11.27 9.18
CA ILE A 216 14.50 12.11 10.29
C ILE A 216 14.55 13.58 9.84
N SER A 217 13.40 14.16 9.56
CA SER A 217 13.18 15.61 9.49
C SER A 217 12.38 16.07 10.70
#